data_AF-A0A7V2XA91-F1
#
_entry.id   AF-A0A7V2XA91-F1
#
_cell.length_a   1.000
_cell.length_b   1.000
_cell.length_c   1.000
_cell.angle_alpha   90.00
_cell.angle_beta   90.00
_cell.angle_gamma   90.00
#
_symmetry.space_group_name_H-M   'P 1'
#
loop_
_entity.id
_entity.type
_entity.pdbx_description
1 polymer ?
#
loop_
_entity_poly.entity_id
_entity_poly.type
_entity_poly.pdbx_seq_one_letter_code
_entity_poly.pdbx_strand_id
1 'polypeptide(L)'
;ADDLANYGATYLFILYLNEKYGGASTIKAIVAHQGTGVSGINAVLFARGYAVTVNDIFKNWAVANYLNNSAAGSAYAYTASFSGISNAPGNITVPSTVSAYPASGTGTLNEYGADYVKFTNLGGTYNIFVLIPFNLSESATPSYSYTARLGSLILDLTGLSSTVGARGVKEGTSSPTPSVVTSLSSSNTISTDSGGGGSGGDGGGGGGGCFIATSAYGSPLEEEVSVLREFRDRFLLTHGPGRLLVRAYYTLSPPLAEVISRHESLKSLTRAALYPAVGFSRMALRDPVQTGLGGAGLFLLVGLLLVRRKERNKGLG
;
A
#
# COMPACT_ATOMS: atom_id res chain seq x y z
N ALA A 1 12.56 7.44 -11.17
CA ALA A 1 11.95 6.11 -10.98
C ALA A 1 11.36 5.95 -9.56
N ASP A 2 11.69 6.83 -8.61
CA ASP A 2 11.33 6.70 -7.18
C ASP A 2 9.90 7.12 -6.79
N ASP A 3 9.24 8.00 -7.54
CA ASP A 3 7.93 8.50 -7.10
C ASP A 3 6.87 7.39 -7.01
N LEU A 4 6.85 6.44 -7.94
CA LEU A 4 5.82 5.39 -7.98
C LEU A 4 5.91 4.40 -6.80
N ALA A 5 7.13 4.08 -6.34
CA ALA A 5 7.34 3.22 -5.19
C ALA A 5 6.87 3.90 -3.89
N ASN A 6 7.11 5.20 -3.77
CA ASN A 6 6.66 6.01 -2.62
C ASN A 6 5.13 6.10 -2.55
N TYR A 7 4.43 6.19 -3.69
CA TYR A 7 2.97 6.12 -3.73
C TYR A 7 2.44 4.75 -3.31
N GLY A 8 3.10 3.66 -3.70
CA GLY A 8 2.73 2.30 -3.30
C GLY A 8 2.85 2.09 -1.79
N ALA A 9 3.99 2.48 -1.21
CA ALA A 9 4.22 2.42 0.23
C ALA A 9 3.23 3.28 1.01
N THR A 10 2.97 4.51 0.54
CA THR A 10 1.99 5.42 1.17
C THR A 10 0.58 4.83 1.13
N TYR A 11 0.16 4.27 -0.01
CA TYR A 11 -1.12 3.58 -0.13
C TYR A 11 -1.24 2.41 0.85
N LEU A 12 -0.22 1.55 0.91
CA LEU A 12 -0.21 0.41 1.82
C LEU A 12 -0.26 0.82 3.29
N PHE A 13 0.41 1.92 3.67
CA PHE A 13 0.33 2.44 5.03
C PHE A 13 -1.07 2.98 5.37
N ILE A 14 -1.70 3.72 4.45
CA ILE A 14 -3.09 4.20 4.62
C ILE A 14 -4.08 3.04 4.66
N LEU A 15 -3.88 2.01 3.83
CA LEU A 15 -4.68 0.79 3.84
C LEU A 15 -4.56 0.07 5.18
N TYR A 16 -3.33 -0.10 5.69
CA TYR A 16 -3.09 -0.70 6.99
C TYR A 16 -3.75 0.11 8.13
N LEU A 17 -3.62 1.44 8.10
CA LEU A 17 -4.30 2.33 9.04
C LEU A 17 -5.83 2.17 8.99
N ASN A 18 -6.39 2.09 7.79
CA ASN A 18 -7.82 1.89 7.58
C ASN A 18 -8.29 0.58 8.21
N GLU A 19 -7.61 -0.53 7.91
CA GLU A 19 -8.01 -1.85 8.38
C GLU A 19 -7.88 -2.02 9.89
N LYS A 20 -6.83 -1.42 10.50
CA LYS A 20 -6.51 -1.66 11.91
C LYS A 20 -7.09 -0.61 12.86
N TYR A 21 -7.38 0.59 12.39
CA TYR A 21 -7.70 1.73 13.27
C TYR A 21 -8.96 2.48 12.83
N GLY A 22 -10.10 1.81 12.74
CA GLY A 22 -11.42 2.47 12.61
C GLY A 22 -11.87 2.83 11.18
N GLY A 23 -11.24 2.24 10.17
CA GLY A 23 -11.74 2.28 8.80
C GLY A 23 -11.74 3.65 8.16
N ALA A 24 -12.66 3.84 7.21
CA ALA A 24 -12.80 5.08 6.46
C ALA A 24 -13.10 6.29 7.35
N SER A 25 -13.74 6.07 8.50
CA SER A 25 -14.08 7.14 9.45
C SER A 25 -12.82 7.80 10.06
N THR A 26 -11.81 6.99 10.40
CA THR A 26 -10.54 7.48 10.93
C THR A 26 -9.72 8.14 9.84
N ILE A 27 -9.63 7.52 8.65
CA ILE A 27 -8.90 8.12 7.51
C ILE A 27 -9.49 9.49 7.15
N LYS A 28 -10.82 9.61 7.09
CA LYS A 28 -11.48 10.90 6.82
C LYS A 28 -11.12 11.96 7.85
N ALA A 29 -11.03 11.59 9.12
CA ALA A 29 -10.65 12.54 10.17
C ALA A 29 -9.16 12.88 10.16
N ILE A 30 -8.28 11.95 9.79
CA ILE A 30 -6.86 12.24 9.54
C ILE A 30 -6.74 13.28 8.43
N VAL A 31 -7.45 13.07 7.31
CA VAL A 31 -7.43 14.00 6.17
C VAL A 31 -8.06 15.35 6.51
N ALA A 32 -9.09 15.39 7.36
CA ALA A 32 -9.74 16.63 7.79
C ALA A 32 -8.99 17.38 8.90
N HIS A 33 -8.00 16.74 9.53
CA HIS A 33 -7.25 17.34 10.62
C HIS A 33 -6.27 18.39 10.08
N GLN A 34 -6.22 19.56 10.73
CA GLN A 34 -5.36 20.68 10.29
C GLN A 34 -3.90 20.54 10.73
N GLY A 35 -3.61 19.62 11.65
CA GLY A 35 -2.24 19.32 12.09
C GLY A 35 -1.41 18.71 10.96
N THR A 36 -0.12 19.07 10.91
CA THR A 36 0.81 18.59 9.87
C THR A 36 1.46 17.27 10.26
N GLY A 37 1.76 16.46 9.23
CA GLY A 37 2.57 15.25 9.34
C GLY A 37 2.09 14.24 10.38
N VAL A 38 3.06 13.65 11.09
CA VAL A 38 2.86 12.55 12.05
C VAL A 38 2.06 13.00 13.28
N SER A 39 2.27 14.23 13.73
CA SER A 39 1.58 14.82 14.88
C SER A 39 0.07 14.88 14.68
N GLY A 40 -0.38 15.23 13.46
CA GLY A 40 -1.80 15.24 13.12
C GLY A 40 -2.44 13.85 13.20
N ILE A 41 -1.75 12.83 12.71
CA ILE A 41 -2.24 11.43 12.78
C ILE A 41 -2.33 10.96 14.23
N ASN A 42 -1.29 11.22 15.05
CA ASN A 42 -1.28 10.87 16.46
C ASN A 42 -2.42 11.54 17.24
N ALA A 43 -2.69 12.83 16.97
CA ALA A 43 -3.79 13.56 17.59
C ALA A 43 -5.16 12.91 17.27
N VAL A 44 -5.36 12.50 16.01
CA VAL A 44 -6.61 11.86 15.58
C VAL A 44 -6.78 10.45 16.16
N LEU A 45 -5.69 9.68 16.26
CA LEU A 45 -5.69 8.36 16.90
C LEU A 45 -6.01 8.47 18.38
N PHE A 46 -5.36 9.40 19.09
CA PHE A 46 -5.60 9.66 20.50
C PHE A 46 -7.04 10.11 20.78
N ALA A 47 -7.57 11.05 19.98
CA ALA A 47 -8.94 11.54 20.10
C ALA A 47 -10.00 10.43 19.88
N ARG A 48 -9.62 9.33 19.20
CA ARG A 48 -10.47 8.14 19.00
C ARG A 48 -10.25 7.04 20.03
N GLY A 49 -9.42 7.28 21.05
CA GLY A 49 -9.16 6.33 22.12
C GLY A 49 -8.11 5.27 21.79
N TYR A 50 -7.34 5.43 20.71
CA TYR A 50 -6.24 4.53 20.40
C TYR A 50 -4.98 4.93 21.19
N ALA A 51 -4.47 4.02 22.02
CA ALA A 51 -3.24 4.20 22.79
C ALA A 51 -1.99 3.78 21.97
N VAL A 52 -1.90 4.22 20.72
CA VAL A 52 -0.78 3.94 19.81
C VAL A 52 -0.35 5.18 19.07
N THR A 53 0.93 5.24 18.70
CA THR A 53 1.48 6.28 17.83
C THR A 53 1.71 5.74 16.42
N VAL A 54 1.88 6.64 15.44
CA VAL A 54 2.35 6.30 14.09
C VAL A 54 3.63 5.46 14.14
N ASN A 55 4.54 5.71 15.08
CA ASN A 55 5.76 4.93 15.24
C ASN A 55 5.47 3.48 15.63
N ASP A 56 4.47 3.24 16.48
CA ASP A 56 4.07 1.89 16.88
C ASP A 56 3.36 1.16 15.75
N ILE A 57 2.57 1.89 14.96
CA ILE A 57 1.90 1.39 13.77
C ILE A 57 2.93 1.04 12.70
N PHE A 58 3.89 1.92 12.43
CA PHE A 58 4.93 1.75 11.41
C PHE A 58 5.77 0.50 11.67
N LYS A 59 6.17 0.31 12.94
CA LYS A 59 6.87 -0.89 13.43
C LYS A 59 6.15 -2.19 13.04
N ASN A 60 4.83 -2.25 13.19
CA ASN A 60 4.04 -3.43 12.84
C ASN A 60 3.77 -3.53 11.33
N TRP A 61 3.53 -2.40 10.68
CA TRP A 61 3.33 -2.30 9.24
C TRP A 61 4.54 -2.80 8.43
N ALA A 62 5.75 -2.46 8.84
CA ALA A 62 6.98 -2.96 8.22
C ALA A 62 7.06 -4.50 8.27
N VAL A 63 6.70 -5.09 9.41
CA VAL A 63 6.61 -6.56 9.53
C VAL A 63 5.47 -7.12 8.66
N ALA A 64 4.30 -6.46 8.64
CA ALA A 64 3.15 -6.90 7.85
C ALA A 64 3.42 -6.88 6.34
N ASN A 65 4.23 -5.94 5.84
CA ASN A 65 4.66 -5.89 4.44
C ASN A 65 5.48 -7.12 4.06
N TYR A 66 6.40 -7.55 4.91
CA TYR A 66 7.16 -8.78 4.67
C TYR A 66 6.29 -10.03 4.85
N LEU A 67 5.60 -10.11 5.98
CA LEU A 67 5.04 -11.36 6.49
C LEU A 67 3.63 -11.65 5.98
N ASN A 68 2.75 -10.65 6.03
CA ASN A 68 1.31 -10.73 5.73
C ASN A 68 0.64 -12.05 6.19
N ASN A 69 0.82 -12.43 7.46
CA ASN A 69 0.33 -13.70 7.99
C ASN A 69 -0.38 -13.51 9.33
N SER A 70 -1.70 -13.75 9.35
CA SER A 70 -2.53 -13.52 10.54
C SER A 70 -2.27 -14.53 11.65
N ALA A 71 -1.70 -15.70 11.34
CA ALA A 71 -1.32 -16.70 12.33
C ALA A 71 -0.14 -16.24 13.21
N ALA A 72 0.70 -15.34 12.71
CA ALA A 72 1.76 -14.71 13.50
C ALA A 72 1.24 -13.55 14.40
N GLY A 73 0.00 -13.14 14.19
CA GLY A 73 -0.66 -12.04 14.90
C GLY A 73 -1.45 -11.15 13.95
N SER A 74 -2.61 -10.66 14.39
CA SER A 74 -3.48 -9.81 13.56
C SER A 74 -2.83 -8.48 13.15
N ALA A 75 -1.83 -8.01 13.89
CA ALA A 75 -1.04 -6.83 13.55
C ALA A 75 -0.09 -7.06 12.34
N TYR A 76 0.23 -8.31 12.01
CA TYR A 76 1.21 -8.65 10.98
C TYR A 76 0.58 -9.16 9.68
N ALA A 77 -0.71 -8.86 9.48
CA ALA A 77 -1.46 -9.20 8.28
C ALA A 77 -2.40 -8.09 7.87
N TYR A 78 -2.62 -8.00 6.56
CA TYR A 78 -3.71 -7.25 5.97
C TYR A 78 -4.98 -8.10 5.93
N THR A 79 -6.12 -7.41 5.87
CA THR A 79 -7.43 -8.02 5.59
C THR A 79 -7.67 -8.06 4.09
N ALA A 80 -7.16 -7.07 3.35
CA ALA A 80 -7.16 -7.05 1.90
C ALA A 80 -6.40 -8.25 1.30
N SER A 81 -6.95 -8.78 0.21
CA SER A 81 -6.29 -9.79 -0.60
C SER A 81 -5.37 -9.14 -1.63
N PHE A 82 -4.17 -9.69 -1.77
CA PHE A 82 -3.21 -9.30 -2.80
C PHE A 82 -2.97 -10.40 -3.84
N SER A 83 -3.92 -11.35 -3.96
CA SER A 83 -3.81 -12.43 -4.94
C SER A 83 -3.68 -11.88 -6.37
N GLY A 84 -2.73 -12.42 -7.14
CA GLY A 84 -2.43 -11.97 -8.50
C GLY A 84 -1.55 -10.71 -8.60
N ILE A 85 -1.13 -10.12 -7.48
CA ILE A 85 -0.25 -8.94 -7.47
C ILE A 85 1.18 -9.36 -7.16
N SER A 86 2.10 -9.15 -8.10
CA SER A 86 3.53 -9.33 -7.88
C SER A 86 4.09 -8.24 -6.95
N ASN A 87 5.03 -8.59 -6.07
CA ASN A 87 5.64 -7.66 -5.11
C ASN A 87 4.65 -6.99 -4.14
N ALA A 88 3.66 -7.76 -3.69
CA ALA A 88 2.67 -7.31 -2.70
C ALA A 88 3.03 -7.79 -1.28
N PRO A 89 2.34 -7.29 -0.23
CA PRO A 89 2.58 -7.75 1.14
C PRO A 89 2.51 -9.28 1.28
N GLY A 90 3.52 -9.87 1.94
CA GLY A 90 3.70 -11.33 2.03
C GLY A 90 4.50 -11.95 0.89
N ASN A 91 4.77 -11.19 -0.17
CA ASN A 91 5.51 -11.63 -1.36
C ASN A 91 6.38 -10.48 -1.92
N ILE A 92 6.96 -9.67 -1.03
CA ILE A 92 7.88 -8.61 -1.42
C ILE A 92 9.21 -9.22 -1.88
N THR A 93 9.84 -8.61 -2.88
CA THR A 93 11.21 -8.98 -3.25
C THR A 93 12.17 -8.48 -2.17
N VAL A 94 12.95 -9.39 -1.58
CA VAL A 94 14.00 -9.07 -0.61
C VAL A 94 15.36 -9.10 -1.31
N PRO A 95 15.96 -7.94 -1.64
CA PRO A 95 17.17 -7.88 -2.47
C PRO A 95 18.41 -8.41 -1.73
N SER A 96 18.48 -8.22 -0.41
CA SER A 96 19.60 -8.64 0.41
C SER A 96 19.35 -10.02 1.00
N THR A 97 19.82 -11.07 0.32
CA THR A 97 19.80 -12.44 0.83
C THR A 97 21.21 -12.91 1.19
N VAL A 98 21.40 -13.35 2.43
CA VAL A 98 22.65 -13.86 3.00
C VAL A 98 22.50 -15.35 3.24
N SER A 99 23.37 -16.16 2.63
CA SER A 99 23.31 -17.63 2.72
C SER A 99 24.67 -18.29 3.05
N ALA A 100 25.72 -17.48 3.20
CA ALA A 100 27.06 -17.90 3.59
C ALA A 100 27.53 -17.05 4.78
N TYR A 101 28.22 -17.69 5.74
CA TYR A 101 28.60 -17.06 7.00
C TYR A 101 30.06 -17.36 7.35
N PRO A 102 30.77 -16.47 8.08
CA PRO A 102 30.28 -15.19 8.60
C PRO A 102 29.98 -14.16 7.50
N ALA A 103 29.05 -13.26 7.77
CA ALA A 103 28.64 -12.21 6.84
C ALA A 103 28.51 -10.86 7.55
N SER A 104 28.72 -9.79 6.82
CA SER A 104 28.46 -8.42 7.29
C SER A 104 27.86 -7.59 6.18
N GLY A 105 27.01 -6.63 6.55
CA GLY A 105 26.38 -5.74 5.59
C GLY A 105 26.01 -4.41 6.21
N THR A 106 25.65 -3.46 5.35
CA THR A 106 25.19 -2.13 5.73
C THR A 106 23.99 -1.73 4.86
N GLY A 107 23.19 -0.79 5.35
CA GLY A 107 22.09 -0.19 4.60
C GLY A 107 21.80 1.23 5.07
N THR A 108 21.04 1.97 4.27
CA THR A 108 20.59 3.34 4.54
C THR A 108 19.07 3.38 4.56
N LEU A 109 18.49 4.02 5.57
CA LEU A 109 17.05 4.05 5.74
C LEU A 109 16.51 5.44 5.42
N ASN A 110 15.61 5.52 4.45
CA ASN A 110 14.88 6.76 4.14
C ASN A 110 13.97 7.17 5.31
N GLU A 111 13.44 8.40 5.29
CA GLU A 111 12.47 8.87 6.27
C GLU A 111 11.23 7.96 6.26
N TYR A 112 10.83 7.43 7.42
CA TYR A 112 9.79 6.38 7.49
C TYR A 112 10.02 5.23 6.48
N GLY A 113 11.28 4.83 6.33
CA GLY A 113 11.70 3.70 5.50
C GLY A 113 11.98 2.44 6.32
N ALA A 114 11.87 1.29 5.67
CA ALA A 114 12.28 0.00 6.21
C ALA A 114 13.02 -0.80 5.13
N ASP A 115 14.08 -1.48 5.55
CA ASP A 115 14.84 -2.42 4.75
C ASP A 115 14.49 -3.85 5.15
N TYR A 116 14.92 -4.82 4.32
CA TYR A 116 14.72 -6.24 4.57
C TYR A 116 15.99 -7.00 4.23
N VAL A 117 16.55 -7.70 5.21
CA VAL A 117 17.72 -8.56 5.02
C VAL A 117 17.33 -9.98 5.41
N LYS A 118 17.37 -10.89 4.44
CA LYS A 118 17.00 -12.30 4.61
C LYS A 118 18.23 -13.16 4.80
N PHE A 119 18.30 -13.82 5.94
CA PHE A 119 19.32 -14.80 6.27
C PHE A 119 18.74 -16.20 6.04
N THR A 120 19.40 -17.02 5.23
CA THR A 120 19.01 -18.40 4.93
C THR A 120 20.14 -19.37 5.26
N ASN A 121 19.87 -20.68 5.21
CA ASN A 121 20.85 -21.74 5.51
C ASN A 121 21.46 -21.60 6.91
N LEU A 122 20.67 -21.17 7.88
CA LEU A 122 21.12 -20.97 9.26
C LEU A 122 21.44 -22.29 9.97
N GLY A 123 20.90 -23.40 9.49
CA GLY A 123 20.98 -24.71 10.15
C GLY A 123 20.08 -24.78 11.39
N GLY A 124 19.61 -25.97 11.75
CA GLY A 124 18.79 -26.17 12.96
C GLY A 124 17.28 -26.00 12.78
N THR A 125 16.60 -25.58 13.85
CA THR A 125 15.13 -25.43 13.93
C THR A 125 14.64 -24.27 13.05
N TYR A 126 15.37 -23.16 13.00
CA TYR A 126 15.06 -22.00 12.17
C TYR A 126 16.05 -21.90 11.03
N ASN A 127 15.58 -22.06 9.79
CA ASN A 127 16.44 -21.98 8.60
C ASN A 127 16.42 -20.59 7.95
N ILE A 128 15.45 -19.75 8.31
CA ILE A 128 15.30 -18.39 7.81
C ILE A 128 15.13 -17.42 8.98
N PHE A 129 15.86 -16.30 8.91
CA PHE A 129 15.62 -15.13 9.73
C PHE A 129 15.58 -13.89 8.83
N VAL A 130 14.64 -12.99 9.04
CA VAL A 130 14.57 -11.71 8.34
C VAL A 130 14.75 -10.58 9.32
N LEU A 131 15.82 -9.81 9.14
CA LEU A 131 16.06 -8.55 9.84
C LEU A 131 15.33 -7.44 9.10
N ILE A 132 14.55 -6.66 9.84
CA ILE A 132 13.76 -5.54 9.34
C ILE A 132 14.19 -4.29 10.11
N PRO A 133 15.26 -3.61 9.68
CA PRO A 133 15.63 -2.31 10.24
C PRO A 133 14.72 -1.22 9.67
N PHE A 134 14.38 -0.24 10.50
CA PHE A 134 13.48 0.84 10.16
C PHE A 134 13.87 2.16 10.78
N ASN A 135 13.48 3.23 10.11
CA ASN A 135 13.68 4.61 10.53
C ASN A 135 12.33 5.27 10.84
N LEU A 136 12.25 5.93 11.99
CA LEU A 136 11.08 6.64 12.51
C LEU A 136 11.26 8.17 12.46
N SER A 137 12.34 8.64 11.85
CA SER A 137 12.63 10.06 11.67
C SER A 137 11.90 10.63 10.44
N GLU A 138 11.46 11.89 10.55
CA GLU A 138 10.84 12.66 9.46
C GLU A 138 11.86 13.40 8.59
N SER A 139 13.15 13.41 8.95
CA SER A 139 14.15 14.26 8.29
C SER A 139 15.56 13.67 8.24
N ALA A 140 15.78 12.48 8.80
CA ALA A 140 17.11 11.87 8.86
C ALA A 140 17.14 10.61 8.01
N THR A 141 18.27 10.36 7.35
CA THR A 141 18.55 9.15 6.58
C THR A 141 19.71 8.35 7.20
N PRO A 142 19.50 7.72 8.36
CA PRO A 142 20.54 7.03 9.09
C PRO A 142 20.97 5.73 8.38
N SER A 143 22.18 5.29 8.69
CA SER A 143 22.68 3.98 8.28
C SER A 143 22.64 2.96 9.42
N TYR A 144 22.56 1.69 9.06
CA TYR A 144 22.72 0.57 9.98
C TYR A 144 23.78 -0.39 9.43
N SER A 145 24.39 -1.18 10.31
CA SER A 145 25.21 -2.33 9.91
C SER A 145 24.83 -3.57 10.70
N TYR A 146 25.16 -4.74 10.15
CA TYR A 146 25.01 -6.02 10.82
C TYR A 146 26.24 -6.90 10.61
N THR A 147 26.55 -7.74 11.59
CA THR A 147 27.45 -8.90 11.45
C THR A 147 26.71 -10.17 11.86
N ALA A 148 26.84 -11.26 11.10
CA ALA A 148 26.16 -12.54 11.25
C ALA A 148 27.15 -13.72 11.29
N ARG A 149 26.95 -14.70 12.18
CA ARG A 149 27.80 -15.91 12.34
C ARG A 149 26.95 -17.18 12.55
N LEU A 150 27.46 -18.35 12.14
CA LEU A 150 26.83 -19.68 12.29
C LEU A 150 27.04 -20.27 13.71
N GLY A 151 26.14 -21.17 14.15
CA GLY A 151 26.12 -21.84 15.46
C GLY A 151 25.06 -21.29 16.44
N SER A 152 24.76 -20.00 16.29
CA SER A 152 23.56 -19.28 16.73
C SER A 152 23.65 -17.97 15.97
N LEU A 153 22.58 -17.50 15.31
CA LEU A 153 22.67 -16.28 14.51
C LEU A 153 22.92 -15.10 15.46
N ILE A 154 24.18 -14.72 15.61
CA ILE A 154 24.60 -13.54 16.37
C ILE A 154 24.45 -12.36 15.44
N LEU A 155 23.69 -11.35 15.86
CA LEU A 155 23.48 -10.10 15.13
C LEU A 155 24.02 -8.94 15.95
N ASP A 156 25.14 -8.38 15.49
CA ASP A 156 25.66 -7.12 16.02
C ASP A 156 25.19 -5.96 15.15
N LEU A 157 24.26 -5.17 15.69
CA LEU A 157 23.62 -4.03 15.02
C LEU A 157 24.26 -2.72 15.49
N THR A 158 24.75 -1.93 14.54
CA THR A 158 25.23 -0.57 14.81
C THR A 158 24.28 0.46 14.20
N GLY A 159 24.23 1.67 14.78
CA GLY A 159 23.38 2.76 14.28
C GLY A 159 21.96 2.79 14.85
N LEU A 160 21.62 1.90 15.78
CA LEU A 160 20.35 1.94 16.51
C LEU A 160 20.26 3.19 17.41
N SER A 161 19.06 3.77 17.51
CA SER A 161 18.78 4.98 18.29
C SER A 161 17.32 5.00 18.75
N SER A 162 16.83 6.10 19.31
CA SER A 162 15.39 6.28 19.59
C SER A 162 14.54 6.34 18.32
N THR A 163 15.15 6.67 17.16
CA THR A 163 14.49 6.78 15.86
C THR A 163 14.87 5.68 14.89
N VAL A 164 15.91 4.88 15.18
CA VAL A 164 16.34 3.75 14.36
C VAL A 164 16.22 2.46 15.15
N GLY A 165 15.33 1.58 14.70
CA GLY A 165 15.07 0.31 15.35
C GLY A 165 15.15 -0.86 14.38
N ALA A 166 15.02 -2.08 14.91
CA ALA A 166 14.92 -3.28 14.10
C ALA A 166 13.94 -4.28 14.71
N ARG A 167 13.31 -5.08 13.85
CA ARG A 167 12.53 -6.27 14.19
C ARG A 167 13.06 -7.48 13.45
N GLY A 168 12.70 -8.66 13.94
CA GLY A 168 13.04 -9.92 13.32
C GLY A 168 11.81 -10.74 12.98
N VAL A 169 11.89 -11.56 11.95
CA VAL A 169 10.95 -12.66 11.71
C VAL A 169 11.76 -13.95 11.59
N LYS A 170 11.41 -14.98 12.34
CA LYS A 170 12.05 -16.30 12.27
C LYS A 170 11.06 -17.33 11.72
N GLU A 171 11.53 -18.14 10.77
CA GLU A 171 10.73 -19.18 10.12
C GLU A 171 11.44 -20.54 10.29
N GLY A 172 10.67 -21.51 10.78
CA GLY A 172 11.16 -22.85 11.10
C GLY A 172 11.19 -23.78 9.89
N THR A 173 12.02 -24.82 9.94
CA THR A 173 12.00 -25.91 8.95
C THR A 173 10.78 -26.82 9.09
N SER A 174 10.22 -26.89 10.30
CA SER A 174 9.11 -27.78 10.68
C SER A 174 7.89 -27.05 11.26
N SER A 175 7.97 -25.74 11.48
CA SER A 175 6.86 -24.90 11.95
C SER A 175 6.29 -24.10 10.78
N PRO A 176 5.01 -24.27 10.40
CA PRO A 176 4.40 -23.49 9.33
C PRO A 176 4.13 -22.04 9.76
N THR A 177 4.13 -21.73 11.05
CA THR A 177 3.81 -20.39 11.57
C THR A 177 5.09 -19.62 11.89
N PRO A 178 5.35 -18.49 11.21
CA PRO A 178 6.46 -17.60 11.53
C PRO A 178 6.31 -16.95 12.90
N SER A 179 7.42 -16.66 13.57
CA SER A 179 7.47 -15.96 14.85
C SER A 179 8.14 -14.60 14.70
N VAL A 180 7.53 -13.56 15.28
CA VAL A 180 8.05 -12.18 15.22
C VAL A 180 8.89 -11.89 16.46
N VAL A 181 10.12 -11.43 16.25
CA VAL A 181 11.03 -10.91 17.28
C VAL A 181 10.82 -9.40 17.38
N THR A 182 10.19 -8.97 18.46
CA THR A 182 9.72 -7.59 18.63
C THR A 182 10.73 -6.66 19.30
N SER A 183 11.77 -7.21 19.93
CA SER A 183 12.83 -6.49 20.62
C SER A 183 14.20 -6.95 20.12
N LEU A 184 14.87 -6.09 19.34
CA LEU A 184 16.27 -6.25 18.97
C LEU A 184 17.11 -5.11 19.57
N SER A 185 18.28 -5.45 20.11
CA SER A 185 19.28 -4.53 20.66
C SER A 185 20.53 -4.44 19.78
N SER A 186 21.57 -3.73 20.22
CA SER A 186 22.84 -3.62 19.49
C SER A 186 23.60 -4.95 19.35
N SER A 187 23.33 -5.93 20.22
CA SER A 187 23.79 -7.30 20.04
C SER A 187 22.64 -8.23 20.40
N ASN A 188 22.40 -9.25 19.58
CA ASN A 188 21.35 -10.25 19.77
C ASN A 188 21.91 -11.63 19.43
N THR A 189 21.49 -12.64 20.18
CA THR A 189 21.74 -14.04 19.81
C THR A 189 20.39 -14.67 19.48
N ILE A 190 20.20 -15.04 18.22
CA ILE A 190 19.03 -15.79 17.78
C ILE A 190 19.43 -17.27 17.75
N SER A 191 19.00 -18.02 18.76
CA SER A 191 19.24 -19.46 18.83
C SER A 191 18.55 -20.17 17.66
N THR A 192 19.36 -20.79 16.81
CA THR A 192 18.90 -21.58 15.66
C THR A 192 18.53 -23.01 16.07
N ASP A 193 19.08 -23.50 17.19
CA ASP A 193 18.98 -24.90 17.64
C ASP A 193 17.96 -25.15 18.77
N SER A 194 17.09 -24.20 19.09
CA SER A 194 16.07 -24.42 20.13
C SER A 194 14.71 -23.84 19.73
N GLY A 195 13.80 -24.74 19.33
CA GLY A 195 12.38 -24.49 19.54
C GLY A 195 12.12 -24.39 21.04
N GLY A 196 11.70 -23.21 21.52
CA GLY A 196 11.41 -22.99 22.93
C GLY A 196 10.64 -21.70 23.13
N GLY A 197 9.39 -21.83 23.58
CA GLY A 197 8.53 -20.73 23.97
C GLY A 197 9.02 -20.01 25.23
N GLY A 198 8.69 -18.73 25.30
CA GLY A 198 8.76 -17.91 26.50
C GLY A 198 7.60 -16.93 26.47
N SER A 199 6.69 -17.09 27.44
CA SER A 199 5.43 -16.40 27.63
C SER A 199 5.53 -14.88 27.75
N GLY A 200 4.53 -14.19 27.19
CA GLY A 200 4.08 -12.85 27.60
C GLY A 200 2.57 -12.78 27.37
N GLY A 201 1.81 -12.83 28.45
CA GLY A 201 0.34 -12.87 28.46
C GLY A 201 -0.35 -11.52 28.32
N ASP A 202 -1.69 -11.61 28.32
CA ASP A 202 -2.76 -10.59 28.24
C ASP A 202 -3.05 -10.01 26.83
N GLY A 203 -4.27 -10.01 26.32
CA GLY A 203 -5.58 -10.44 26.84
C GLY A 203 -6.71 -9.80 26.01
N GLY A 204 -7.77 -10.56 25.71
CA GLY A 204 -9.12 -9.99 25.48
C GLY A 204 -9.79 -10.16 24.11
N GLY A 205 -10.85 -10.99 24.08
CA GLY A 205 -12.08 -10.85 23.25
C GLY A 205 -11.96 -11.28 21.78
N GLY A 206 -12.49 -12.44 21.35
CA GLY A 206 -13.93 -12.69 21.14
C GLY A 206 -14.33 -12.26 19.71
N GLY A 207 -14.95 -13.04 18.83
CA GLY A 207 -15.50 -14.38 18.79
C GLY A 207 -16.20 -14.53 17.41
N GLY A 208 -16.50 -15.76 17.00
CA GLY A 208 -17.49 -16.04 15.94
C GLY A 208 -16.93 -16.18 14.52
N GLY A 209 -16.88 -17.41 14.03
CA GLY A 209 -16.50 -17.73 12.67
C GLY A 209 -17.68 -17.83 11.68
N CYS A 210 -17.25 -17.81 10.41
CA CYS A 210 -17.77 -18.53 9.24
C CYS A 210 -19.03 -18.07 8.49
N PHE A 211 -18.90 -18.26 7.16
CA PHE A 211 -19.90 -18.55 6.13
C PHE A 211 -20.43 -17.41 5.22
N ILE A 212 -20.27 -17.71 3.92
CA ILE A 212 -21.06 -17.31 2.72
C ILE A 212 -20.41 -16.30 1.75
N ALA A 213 -20.20 -16.82 0.53
CA ALA A 213 -20.03 -16.18 -0.79
C ALA A 213 -18.64 -15.62 -1.16
N THR A 214 -17.80 -16.22 -2.02
CA THR A 214 -17.97 -17.20 -3.13
C THR A 214 -19.03 -16.86 -4.19
N SER A 215 -19.64 -15.68 -4.20
CA SER A 215 -20.66 -15.37 -5.24
C SER A 215 -20.83 -13.89 -5.57
N ALA A 216 -19.75 -13.19 -5.94
CA ALA A 216 -19.89 -11.87 -6.57
C ALA A 216 -18.83 -11.54 -7.65
N TYR A 217 -18.00 -12.51 -8.07
CA TYR A 217 -17.19 -12.31 -9.28
C TYR A 217 -18.06 -12.55 -10.51
N GLY A 218 -18.44 -11.45 -11.15
CA GLY A 218 -19.14 -11.46 -12.43
C GLY A 218 -18.67 -10.31 -13.32
N SER A 219 -17.97 -10.68 -14.39
CA SER A 219 -17.98 -10.03 -15.72
C SER A 219 -17.05 -8.81 -15.96
N PRO A 220 -16.82 -8.37 -17.22
CA PRO A 220 -15.54 -8.44 -17.92
C PRO A 220 -15.13 -7.01 -18.36
N LEU A 221 -14.58 -6.23 -17.44
CA LEU A 221 -14.24 -4.81 -17.67
C LEU A 221 -12.75 -4.51 -17.38
N GLU A 222 -11.94 -5.56 -17.26
CA GLU A 222 -10.53 -5.44 -16.87
C GLU A 222 -9.64 -4.94 -18.04
N GLU A 223 -10.08 -5.13 -19.29
CA GLU A 223 -9.30 -4.73 -20.46
C GLU A 223 -9.59 -3.27 -20.92
N GLU A 224 -10.81 -2.76 -20.80
CA GLU A 224 -11.15 -1.40 -21.23
C GLU A 224 -10.67 -0.31 -20.26
N VAL A 225 -10.57 -0.64 -18.97
CA VAL A 225 -10.12 0.30 -17.93
C VAL A 225 -8.60 0.51 -17.98
N SER A 226 -7.83 -0.50 -18.40
CA SER A 226 -6.39 -0.37 -18.60
C SER A 226 -6.07 0.54 -19.79
N VAL A 227 -6.85 0.48 -20.89
CA VAL A 227 -6.71 1.35 -22.07
C VAL A 227 -7.00 2.83 -21.74
N LEU A 228 -8.05 3.11 -20.95
CA LEU A 228 -8.36 4.48 -20.51
C LEU A 228 -7.30 5.04 -19.55
N ARG A 229 -6.71 4.19 -18.71
CA ARG A 229 -5.59 4.56 -17.82
C ARG A 229 -4.35 4.94 -18.64
N GLU A 230 -4.03 4.16 -19.68
CA GLU A 230 -2.88 4.43 -20.55
C GLU A 230 -3.06 5.71 -21.38
N PHE A 231 -4.28 5.98 -21.89
CA PHE A 231 -4.59 7.24 -22.58
C PHE A 231 -4.51 8.45 -21.66
N ARG A 232 -5.01 8.34 -20.42
CA ARG A 232 -4.87 9.38 -19.40
C ARG A 232 -3.41 9.70 -19.13
N ASP A 233 -2.62 8.67 -18.93
CA ASP A 233 -1.22 8.81 -18.50
C ASP A 233 -0.34 9.36 -19.64
N ARG A 234 -0.71 9.10 -20.91
CA ARG A 234 0.09 9.52 -22.08
C ARG A 234 -0.36 10.84 -22.72
N PHE A 235 -1.64 11.22 -22.66
CA PHE A 235 -2.17 12.42 -23.32
C PHE A 235 -2.77 13.49 -22.38
N LEU A 236 -3.37 13.11 -21.23
CA LEU A 236 -4.07 14.06 -20.35
C LEU A 236 -3.16 14.75 -19.32
N LEU A 237 -2.06 14.13 -18.90
CA LEU A 237 -1.16 14.71 -17.90
C LEU A 237 -0.08 15.64 -18.48
N THR A 238 0.11 15.60 -19.80
CA THR A 238 1.21 16.27 -20.51
C THR A 238 0.91 17.74 -20.85
N HIS A 239 -0.35 18.18 -20.85
CA HIS A 239 -0.74 19.57 -21.12
C HIS A 239 -1.71 20.15 -20.06
N GLY A 240 -1.56 21.45 -19.76
CA GLY A 240 -2.26 22.17 -18.69
C GLY A 240 -3.79 21.97 -18.58
N PRO A 241 -4.56 21.90 -19.69
CA PRO A 241 -6.02 21.68 -19.64
C PRO A 241 -6.41 20.29 -19.10
N GLY A 242 -5.58 19.27 -19.31
CA GLY A 242 -5.88 17.91 -18.87
C GLY A 242 -5.75 17.72 -17.36
N ARG A 243 -4.83 18.46 -16.71
CA ARG A 243 -4.74 18.50 -15.23
C ARG A 243 -5.98 19.15 -14.60
N LEU A 244 -6.55 20.16 -15.24
CA LEU A 244 -7.79 20.80 -14.78
C LEU A 244 -8.98 19.84 -14.91
N LEU A 245 -9.04 19.05 -15.98
CA LEU A 245 -10.10 18.07 -16.23
C LEU A 245 -10.03 16.90 -15.24
N VAL A 246 -8.82 16.42 -14.92
CA VAL A 246 -8.61 15.40 -13.87
C VAL A 246 -8.99 15.95 -12.50
N ARG A 247 -8.64 17.20 -12.19
CA ARG A 247 -9.01 17.83 -10.92
C ARG A 247 -10.52 17.98 -10.80
N ALA A 248 -11.20 18.44 -11.86
CA ALA A 248 -12.65 18.53 -11.93
C ALA A 248 -13.32 17.15 -11.80
N TYR A 249 -12.75 16.11 -12.41
CA TYR A 249 -13.24 14.74 -12.27
C TYR A 249 -13.19 14.27 -10.81
N TYR A 250 -12.09 14.47 -10.08
CA TYR A 250 -11.97 14.04 -8.68
C TYR A 250 -12.79 14.88 -7.69
N THR A 251 -13.14 16.12 -8.01
CA THR A 251 -14.05 16.92 -7.17
C THR A 251 -15.52 16.68 -7.51
N LEU A 252 -15.87 16.35 -8.75
CA LEU A 252 -17.25 16.07 -9.16
C LEU A 252 -17.65 14.60 -9.01
N SER A 253 -16.68 13.67 -8.99
CA SER A 253 -16.95 12.22 -8.91
C SER A 253 -17.54 11.75 -7.59
N PRO A 254 -17.20 12.29 -6.41
CA PRO A 254 -17.77 11.78 -5.16
C PRO A 254 -19.30 11.91 -5.10
N PRO A 255 -19.92 13.08 -5.42
CA PRO A 255 -21.38 13.19 -5.41
C PRO A 255 -22.05 12.48 -6.61
N LEU A 256 -21.42 12.40 -7.78
CA LEU A 256 -21.99 11.70 -8.95
C LEU A 256 -21.92 10.18 -8.81
N ALA A 257 -20.86 9.62 -8.23
CA ALA A 257 -20.71 8.19 -8.00
C ALA A 257 -21.75 7.65 -7.02
N GLU A 258 -22.14 8.46 -6.03
CA GLU A 258 -23.18 8.09 -5.06
C GLU A 258 -24.60 8.12 -5.65
N VAL A 259 -24.85 8.94 -6.67
CA VAL A 259 -26.12 9.00 -7.40
C VAL A 259 -26.21 7.90 -8.47
N ILE A 260 -25.11 7.63 -9.18
CA ILE A 260 -25.06 6.61 -10.25
C ILE A 260 -25.08 5.19 -9.68
N SER A 261 -24.53 4.96 -8.48
CA SER A 261 -24.53 3.63 -7.84
C SER A 261 -25.93 3.11 -7.50
N ARG A 262 -26.89 4.03 -7.31
CA ARG A 262 -28.28 3.72 -6.89
C ARG A 262 -29.21 3.37 -8.06
N HIS A 263 -28.82 3.57 -9.32
CA HIS A 263 -29.67 3.33 -10.49
C HIS A 263 -28.95 2.54 -11.60
N GLU A 264 -29.36 1.29 -11.84
CA GLU A 264 -28.82 0.37 -12.87
C GLU A 264 -28.87 0.96 -14.30
N SER A 265 -29.92 1.71 -14.64
CA SER A 265 -30.07 2.37 -15.94
C SER A 265 -29.02 3.46 -16.20
N LEU A 266 -28.59 4.18 -15.15
CA LEU A 266 -27.51 5.16 -15.25
C LEU A 266 -26.14 4.52 -15.42
N LYS A 267 -25.90 3.34 -14.83
CA LYS A 267 -24.65 2.59 -15.06
C LYS A 267 -24.52 2.15 -16.51
N SER A 268 -25.62 1.67 -17.11
CA SER A 268 -25.66 1.29 -18.53
C SER A 268 -25.46 2.50 -19.46
N LEU A 269 -26.07 3.64 -19.13
CA LEU A 269 -25.91 4.87 -19.92
C LEU A 269 -24.51 5.47 -19.77
N THR A 270 -23.89 5.36 -18.59
CA THR A 270 -22.50 5.74 -18.35
C THR A 270 -21.54 4.83 -19.12
N ARG A 271 -21.79 3.51 -19.15
CA ARG A 271 -21.04 2.56 -19.96
C ARG A 271 -21.17 2.84 -21.46
N ALA A 272 -22.39 3.12 -21.95
CA ALA A 272 -22.63 3.50 -23.34
C ALA A 272 -21.95 4.83 -23.72
N ALA A 273 -21.89 5.80 -22.80
CA ALA A 273 -21.20 7.07 -22.99
C ALA A 273 -19.67 6.93 -22.97
N LEU A 274 -19.13 5.98 -22.20
CA LEU A 274 -17.69 5.70 -22.11
C LEU A 274 -17.16 4.87 -23.26
N TYR A 275 -18.00 4.03 -23.89
CA TYR A 275 -17.62 3.18 -25.01
C TYR A 275 -16.99 3.92 -26.21
N PRO A 276 -17.56 5.05 -26.71
CA PRO A 276 -16.92 5.82 -27.79
C PRO A 276 -15.62 6.49 -27.34
N ALA A 277 -15.47 6.84 -26.06
CA ALA A 277 -14.21 7.37 -25.52
C ALA A 277 -13.11 6.29 -25.44
N VAL A 278 -13.47 5.05 -25.10
CA VAL A 278 -12.55 3.89 -25.14
C VAL A 278 -12.11 3.60 -26.58
N GLY A 279 -13.05 3.60 -27.53
CA GLY A 279 -12.75 3.42 -28.96
C GLY A 279 -11.80 4.48 -29.51
N PHE A 280 -12.04 5.76 -29.16
CA PHE A 280 -11.17 6.86 -29.52
C PHE A 280 -9.77 6.72 -28.91
N SER A 281 -9.69 6.33 -27.64
CA SER A 281 -8.42 6.10 -26.92
C SER A 281 -7.61 4.97 -27.57
N ARG A 282 -8.27 3.88 -27.99
CA ARG A 282 -7.63 2.73 -28.67
C ARG A 282 -7.12 3.10 -30.06
N MET A 283 -7.81 4.00 -30.76
CA MET A 283 -7.40 4.50 -32.07
C MET A 283 -6.22 5.49 -31.96
N ALA A 284 -6.22 6.34 -30.92
CA ALA A 284 -5.14 7.29 -30.65
C ALA A 284 -3.80 6.64 -30.25
N LEU A 285 -3.83 5.44 -29.67
CA LEU A 285 -2.63 4.68 -29.31
C LEU A 285 -1.98 3.94 -30.49
N ARG A 286 -2.65 3.84 -31.66
CA ARG A 286 -2.13 3.15 -32.84
C ARG A 286 -1.44 4.06 -33.87
N ASP A 287 -1.90 5.30 -34.07
CA ASP A 287 -1.27 6.28 -34.98
C ASP A 287 -1.34 7.73 -34.43
N PRO A 288 -0.25 8.28 -33.88
CA PRO A 288 -0.27 9.58 -33.20
C PRO A 288 -0.28 10.81 -34.14
N VAL A 289 -0.03 10.65 -35.44
CA VAL A 289 0.20 11.78 -36.37
C VAL A 289 -1.10 12.34 -36.99
N GLN A 290 -2.20 11.56 -37.06
CA GLN A 290 -3.48 12.06 -37.59
C GLN A 290 -4.52 12.44 -36.51
N THR A 291 -4.30 12.07 -35.25
CA THR A 291 -5.27 12.29 -34.16
C THR A 291 -5.28 13.71 -33.58
N GLY A 292 -4.29 14.54 -33.91
CA GLY A 292 -4.30 15.97 -33.55
C GLY A 292 -5.45 16.75 -34.20
N LEU A 293 -5.87 16.37 -35.41
CA LEU A 293 -6.94 17.06 -36.16
C LEU A 293 -8.34 16.52 -35.85
N GLY A 294 -8.48 15.20 -35.63
CA GLY A 294 -9.77 14.57 -35.33
C GLY A 294 -10.28 14.81 -33.90
N GLY A 295 -9.38 14.84 -32.92
CA GLY A 295 -9.73 15.05 -31.51
C GLY A 295 -10.27 16.45 -31.23
N ALA A 296 -9.67 17.47 -31.83
CA ALA A 296 -10.16 18.85 -31.73
C ALA A 296 -11.59 18.99 -32.27
N GLY A 297 -11.91 18.31 -33.38
CA GLY A 297 -13.24 18.31 -33.99
C GLY A 297 -14.32 17.73 -33.08
N LEU A 298 -14.06 16.60 -32.42
CA LEU A 298 -15.04 15.95 -31.53
C LEU A 298 -15.31 16.78 -30.26
N PHE A 299 -14.27 17.38 -29.67
CA PHE A 299 -14.44 18.29 -28.52
C PHE A 299 -15.17 19.59 -28.91
N LEU A 300 -14.95 20.11 -30.12
CA LEU A 300 -15.69 21.26 -30.66
C LEU A 300 -17.16 20.91 -30.91
N LEU A 301 -17.45 19.71 -31.42
CA LEU A 301 -18.81 19.27 -31.74
C LEU A 301 -19.62 18.98 -30.46
N VAL A 302 -19.00 18.33 -29.46
CA VAL A 302 -19.61 18.15 -28.13
C VAL A 302 -19.79 19.50 -27.42
N GLY A 303 -18.80 20.40 -27.52
CA GLY A 303 -18.93 21.77 -27.01
C GLY A 303 -20.09 22.53 -27.65
N LEU A 304 -20.22 22.48 -28.98
CA LEU A 304 -21.32 23.11 -29.72
C LEU A 304 -22.70 22.51 -29.39
N LEU A 305 -22.78 21.20 -29.18
CA LEU A 305 -24.02 20.53 -28.77
C LEU A 305 -24.44 20.91 -27.34
N LEU A 306 -23.48 21.09 -26.43
CA LEU A 306 -23.73 21.54 -25.06
C LEU A 306 -24.14 23.02 -25.00
N VAL A 307 -23.53 23.88 -25.84
CA VAL A 307 -23.91 25.30 -25.97
C VAL A 307 -25.32 25.43 -26.55
N ARG A 308 -25.64 24.72 -27.64
CA ARG A 308 -26.99 24.72 -28.22
C ARG A 308 -28.06 24.22 -27.26
N ARG A 309 -27.74 23.24 -26.40
CA ARG A 309 -28.66 22.73 -25.38
C ARG A 309 -28.91 23.75 -24.26
N LYS A 310 -27.89 24.56 -23.91
CA LYS A 310 -28.02 25.66 -22.94
C LYS A 310 -28.85 26.82 -23.46
N GLU A 311 -28.74 27.15 -24.75
CA GLU A 311 -29.56 28.21 -25.36
C GLU A 311 -31.02 27.78 -25.52
N ARG A 312 -31.28 26.51 -25.85
CA ARG A 312 -32.65 25.98 -25.93
C ARG A 312 -33.38 25.93 -24.58
N ASN A 313 -32.63 25.81 -23.48
CA ASN A 313 -33.19 25.88 -22.12
C ASN A 313 -33.39 27.31 -21.60
N LYS A 314 -32.84 28.33 -22.27
CA LYS A 314 -33.06 29.75 -21.92
C LYS A 314 -34.26 30.37 -22.65
N GLY A 315 -34.83 29.69 -23.65
CA GLY A 315 -36.02 30.14 -24.38
C GLY A 315 -37.36 29.60 -23.87
N LEU A 316 -37.38 28.95 -22.71
CA LEU A 316 -38.57 28.31 -22.10
C LEU A 316 -38.79 28.75 -20.64
N GLY A 317 -38.24 29.90 -20.25
CA GLY A 317 -38.49 30.56 -18.97
C GLY A 317 -39.06 31.95 -19.18
#